data_AF-A0A2M9EIP0-F1
#
_entry.id   AF-A0A2M9EIP0-F1
#
_cell.length_a   1.000
_cell.length_b   1.000
_cell.length_c   1.000
_cell.angle_alpha   90.00
_cell.angle_beta   90.00
_cell.angle_gamma   90.00
#
_symmetry.space_group_name_H-M   'P 1'
#
loop_
_entity.id
_entity.type
_entity.pdbx_description
1 polymer ?
#
loop_
_entity_poly.entity_id
_entity_poly.type
_entity_poly.pdbx_seq_one_letter_code
_entity_poly.pdbx_strand_id
1 'polypeptide(L)'
;MHSTRISAISALQLGCSASFAHWRVLLLWWLAGLVPAFWLTRQVANAAHALFAYHPDAMRIISEPDFAALADAVLAHDRVITQLTLDVLPPLLLTAMLAPWAAGIAVTGLRASKPPGFIALILGGLREYAPQLRLYLLALLPLLLTLPVAVISLSIADMKATQAITYSQAAPWHYGARGFSALLVLLPLASIEAGRAAFAADPALRSALLALSRGWRLIYRRFFAWLGICSLTWAAGLAAGSILHASGQLSGNTWLALACTQVAVTAIGWSRLARLAALQRLLPKSGHGR
;
A
#
# COMPACT_ATOMS: atom_id res chain seq x y z
N MET A 1 28.07 -1.60 26.15
CA MET A 1 27.80 -1.61 24.70
C MET A 1 26.92 -0.42 24.35
N HIS A 2 27.51 0.67 23.83
CA HIS A 2 26.77 1.86 23.43
C HIS A 2 25.83 1.52 22.27
N SER A 3 24.52 1.59 22.52
CA SER A 3 23.51 1.63 21.46
C SER A 3 23.70 2.94 20.70
N THR A 4 24.51 2.90 19.64
CA THR A 4 24.62 4.01 18.69
C THR A 4 23.24 4.22 18.09
N ARG A 5 22.56 5.29 18.54
CA ARG A 5 21.25 5.67 18.02
C ARG A 5 21.41 6.02 16.55
N ILE A 6 20.96 5.14 15.66
CA ILE A 6 20.95 5.38 14.22
C ILE A 6 19.92 6.50 13.95
N SER A 7 20.37 7.56 13.28
CA SER A 7 19.49 8.64 12.81
C SER A 7 18.52 8.13 11.74
N ALA A 8 17.33 8.72 11.63
CA ALA A 8 16.34 8.35 10.61
C ALA A 8 16.92 8.49 9.18
N ILE A 9 17.78 9.49 8.95
CA ILE A 9 18.41 9.75 7.66
C ILE A 9 19.38 8.63 7.27
N SER A 10 20.24 8.18 8.19
CA SER A 10 21.17 7.09 7.92
C SER A 10 20.45 5.75 7.78
N ALA A 11 19.35 5.54 8.51
CA ALA A 11 18.49 4.38 8.32
C ALA A 11 17.85 4.34 6.92
N LEU A 12 17.44 5.50 6.38
CA LEU A 12 16.89 5.61 5.02
C LEU A 12 17.95 5.37 3.95
N GLN A 13 19.13 5.99 4.04
CA GLN A 13 20.22 5.79 3.07
C GLN A 13 20.65 4.32 2.99
N LEU A 14 20.79 3.66 4.15
CA LEU A 14 21.10 2.24 4.22
C LEU A 14 19.93 1.35 3.76
N GLY A 15 18.70 1.81 3.95
CA GLY A 15 17.50 1.13 3.44
C GLY A 15 17.41 1.17 1.92
N CYS A 16 17.67 2.32 1.31
CA CYS A 16 17.68 2.52 -0.14
C CYS A 16 18.74 1.65 -0.82
N SER A 17 19.98 1.67 -0.32
CA SER A 17 21.08 0.84 -0.85
C SER A 17 20.83 -0.65 -0.69
N ALA A 18 20.32 -1.08 0.47
CA ALA A 18 19.95 -2.48 0.69
C ALA A 18 18.81 -2.93 -0.22
N SER A 19 17.85 -2.06 -0.55
CA SER A 19 16.72 -2.40 -1.42
C SER A 19 17.18 -2.78 -2.84
N PHE A 20 18.15 -2.05 -3.40
CA PHE A 20 18.73 -2.37 -4.72
C PHE A 20 19.44 -3.73 -4.75
N ALA A 21 20.08 -4.14 -3.65
CA ALA A 21 20.72 -5.45 -3.54
C ALA A 21 19.71 -6.62 -3.58
N HIS A 22 18.43 -6.36 -3.28
CA HIS A 22 17.36 -7.36 -3.22
C HIS A 22 16.41 -7.29 -4.43
N TRP A 23 16.92 -7.01 -5.62
CA TRP A 23 16.13 -6.95 -6.86
C TRP A 23 15.27 -8.21 -7.11
N ARG A 24 15.72 -9.40 -6.68
CA ARG A 24 14.95 -10.65 -6.78
C ARG A 24 13.65 -10.61 -5.98
N VAL A 25 13.65 -9.94 -4.82
CA VAL A 25 12.45 -9.72 -4.00
C VAL A 25 11.48 -8.80 -4.74
N LEU A 26 11.99 -7.74 -5.36
CA LEU A 26 11.18 -6.82 -6.18
C LEU A 26 10.55 -7.53 -7.37
N LEU A 27 11.31 -8.38 -8.06
CA LEU A 27 10.81 -9.16 -9.19
C LEU A 27 9.71 -10.12 -8.77
N LEU A 28 9.90 -10.87 -7.67
CA LEU A 28 8.86 -11.78 -7.16
C LEU A 28 7.62 -11.02 -6.68
N TRP A 29 7.80 -9.87 -6.02
CA TRP A 29 6.69 -9.01 -5.62
C TRP A 29 5.92 -8.46 -6.82
N TRP A 30 6.63 -8.03 -7.87
CA TRP A 30 6.05 -7.54 -9.10
C TRP A 30 5.27 -8.64 -9.83
N LEU A 31 5.84 -9.84 -9.99
CA LEU A 31 5.16 -11.00 -10.57
C LEU A 31 3.90 -11.40 -9.76
N ALA A 32 3.99 -11.38 -8.42
CA ALA A 32 2.86 -11.67 -7.55
C ALA A 32 1.70 -10.68 -7.75
N GLY A 33 2.01 -9.40 -7.99
CA GLY A 33 1.01 -8.36 -8.26
C GLY A 33 0.42 -8.44 -9.67
N LEU A 34 1.21 -8.88 -10.65
CA LEU A 34 0.77 -8.96 -12.05
C LEU A 34 -0.38 -9.93 -12.27
N VAL A 35 -0.37 -11.09 -11.60
CA VAL A 35 -1.42 -12.11 -11.78
C VAL A 35 -2.82 -11.58 -11.44
N PRO A 36 -3.09 -11.06 -10.22
CA PRO A 36 -4.39 -10.50 -9.91
C PRO A 36 -4.67 -9.20 -10.67
N ALA A 37 -3.65 -8.39 -10.98
CA ALA A 37 -3.83 -7.18 -11.76
C ALA A 37 -4.33 -7.49 -13.17
N PHE A 38 -3.72 -8.45 -13.87
CA PHE A 38 -4.13 -8.87 -15.20
C PHE A 38 -5.57 -9.39 -15.21
N TRP A 39 -5.92 -10.19 -14.21
CA TRP A 39 -7.28 -10.69 -14.07
C TRP A 39 -8.28 -9.54 -13.83
N LEU A 40 -8.00 -8.62 -12.91
CA LEU A 40 -8.84 -7.46 -12.64
C LEU A 40 -8.99 -6.57 -13.88
N THR A 41 -7.87 -6.26 -14.56
CA THR A 41 -7.87 -5.46 -15.78
C THR A 41 -8.73 -6.10 -16.86
N ARG A 42 -8.71 -7.44 -17.00
CA ARG A 42 -9.59 -8.14 -17.93
C ARG A 42 -11.07 -7.94 -17.60
N GLN A 43 -11.46 -8.02 -16.33
CA GLN A 43 -12.86 -7.81 -15.94
C GLN A 43 -13.32 -6.37 -16.19
N VAL A 44 -12.48 -5.40 -15.84
CA VAL A 44 -12.74 -3.99 -16.12
C VAL A 44 -12.83 -3.73 -17.62
N ALA A 45 -11.95 -4.34 -18.42
CA ALA A 45 -11.97 -4.21 -19.88
C ALA A 45 -13.24 -4.83 -20.49
N ASN A 46 -13.68 -5.99 -20.00
CA ASN A 46 -14.94 -6.61 -20.43
C ASN A 46 -16.16 -5.74 -20.10
N ALA A 47 -16.20 -5.17 -18.89
CA ALA A 47 -17.27 -4.27 -18.49
C ALA A 47 -17.26 -2.97 -19.30
N ALA A 48 -16.08 -2.38 -19.53
CA ALA A 48 -15.93 -1.21 -20.38
C ALA A 48 -16.37 -1.50 -21.82
N HIS A 49 -16.00 -2.66 -22.37
CA HIS A 49 -16.46 -3.09 -23.68
C HIS A 49 -17.99 -3.27 -23.72
N ALA A 50 -18.60 -3.86 -22.68
CA ALA A 50 -20.06 -4.01 -22.60
C ALA A 50 -20.80 -2.67 -22.57
N LEU A 51 -20.20 -1.64 -21.96
CA LEU A 51 -20.77 -0.29 -21.88
C LEU A 51 -20.57 0.53 -23.15
N PHE A 52 -19.40 0.42 -23.79
CA PHE A 52 -18.98 1.38 -24.83
C PHE A 52 -18.86 0.80 -26.24
N ALA A 53 -18.93 -0.53 -26.45
CA ALA A 53 -18.69 -1.11 -27.77
C ALA A 53 -19.62 -0.60 -28.88
N TYR A 54 -20.83 -0.18 -28.53
CA TYR A 54 -21.83 0.33 -29.48
C TYR A 54 -22.11 1.83 -29.30
N HIS A 55 -21.36 2.52 -28.45
CA HIS A 55 -21.59 3.94 -28.19
C HIS A 55 -20.98 4.78 -29.32
N PRO A 56 -21.77 5.62 -30.02
CA PRO A 56 -21.27 6.40 -31.17
C PRO A 56 -20.15 7.37 -30.78
N ASP A 57 -20.16 7.87 -29.54
CA ASP A 57 -19.15 8.78 -28.99
C ASP A 57 -18.01 8.08 -28.21
N ALA A 58 -17.86 6.75 -28.30
CA ALA A 58 -16.87 6.03 -27.49
C ALA A 58 -15.45 6.61 -27.62
N MET A 59 -15.03 6.99 -28.82
CA MET A 59 -13.71 7.59 -29.05
C MET A 59 -13.55 8.97 -28.39
N ARG A 60 -14.62 9.79 -28.36
CA ARG A 60 -14.61 11.12 -27.71
C ARG A 60 -14.47 10.97 -26.19
N ILE A 61 -15.20 10.03 -25.60
CA ILE A 61 -15.16 9.75 -24.15
C ILE A 61 -13.78 9.23 -23.72
N ILE A 62 -13.08 8.50 -24.60
CA ILE A 62 -11.72 8.00 -24.32
C ILE A 62 -10.68 9.12 -24.41
N SER A 63 -10.81 10.04 -25.36
CA SER A 63 -9.87 11.17 -25.53
C SER A 63 -10.09 12.29 -24.52
N GLU A 64 -11.34 12.53 -24.14
CA GLU A 64 -11.75 13.52 -23.15
C GLU A 64 -12.60 12.80 -22.10
N PRO A 65 -11.99 12.35 -20.99
CA PRO A 65 -12.70 11.58 -19.97
C PRO A 65 -13.75 12.47 -19.28
N ASP A 66 -14.96 12.46 -19.84
CA ASP A 66 -16.15 13.05 -19.25
C ASP A 66 -16.71 12.09 -18.20
N PHE A 67 -16.35 12.35 -16.94
CA PHE A 67 -16.78 11.55 -15.80
C PHE A 67 -18.31 11.57 -15.60
N ALA A 68 -19.01 12.61 -16.07
CA ALA A 68 -20.47 12.66 -15.96
C ALA A 68 -21.12 11.69 -16.95
N ALA A 69 -20.70 11.70 -18.21
CA ALA A 69 -21.16 10.74 -19.21
C ALA A 69 -20.83 9.29 -18.82
N LEU A 70 -19.67 9.07 -18.20
CA LEU A 70 -19.25 7.76 -17.71
C LEU A 70 -20.11 7.30 -16.53
N ALA A 71 -20.45 8.19 -15.60
CA ALA A 71 -21.34 7.90 -14.48
C ALA A 71 -22.76 7.56 -14.95
N ASP A 72 -23.31 8.33 -15.89
CA ASP A 72 -24.63 8.08 -16.47
C ASP A 72 -24.66 6.74 -17.23
N ALA A 73 -23.64 6.43 -18.03
CA ALA A 73 -23.53 5.16 -18.75
C ALA A 73 -23.49 3.97 -17.79
N VAL A 74 -22.78 4.11 -16.67
CA VAL A 74 -22.70 3.10 -15.60
C VAL A 74 -24.07 2.94 -14.95
N LEU A 75 -24.68 4.03 -14.46
CA LEU A 75 -25.97 4.02 -13.78
C LEU A 75 -27.12 3.47 -14.64
N ALA A 76 -27.06 3.68 -15.96
CA ALA A 76 -28.03 3.13 -16.91
C ALA A 76 -27.93 1.60 -17.10
N HIS A 77 -26.82 0.97 -16.66
CA HIS A 77 -26.52 -0.45 -16.90
C HIS A 77 -26.29 -1.23 -15.60
N ASP A 78 -27.31 -1.27 -14.73
CA ASP A 78 -27.27 -1.93 -13.41
C ASP A 78 -26.82 -3.41 -13.46
N ARG A 79 -27.16 -4.13 -14.53
CA ARG A 79 -26.70 -5.52 -14.75
C ARG A 79 -25.18 -5.62 -14.93
N VAL A 80 -24.57 -4.66 -15.65
CA VAL A 80 -23.12 -4.63 -15.88
C VAL A 80 -22.40 -4.28 -14.57
N ILE A 81 -22.95 -3.34 -13.79
CA ILE A 81 -22.40 -3.01 -12.45
C ILE A 81 -22.47 -4.23 -11.54
N THR A 82 -23.63 -4.87 -11.45
CA THR A 82 -23.84 -6.04 -10.58
C THR A 82 -22.92 -7.19 -10.97
N GLN A 83 -22.71 -7.40 -12.26
CA GLN A 83 -21.77 -8.41 -12.73
C GLN A 83 -20.32 -8.02 -12.42
N LEU A 84 -19.93 -6.76 -12.64
CA LEU A 84 -18.59 -6.26 -12.34
C LEU A 84 -18.26 -6.37 -10.84
N THR A 85 -19.21 -6.05 -9.95
CA THR A 85 -18.98 -6.16 -8.50
C THR A 85 -18.71 -7.59 -8.06
N LEU A 86 -19.41 -8.57 -8.66
CA LEU A 86 -19.15 -9.99 -8.44
C LEU A 86 -17.81 -10.44 -9.07
N ASP A 87 -17.50 -9.97 -10.27
CA ASP A 87 -16.31 -10.36 -11.04
C ASP A 87 -15.00 -9.76 -10.48
N VAL A 88 -15.08 -8.67 -9.71
CA VAL A 88 -13.94 -8.05 -9.02
C VAL A 88 -13.55 -8.80 -7.75
N LEU A 89 -14.46 -9.57 -7.14
CA LEU A 89 -14.19 -10.26 -5.88
C LEU A 89 -13.07 -11.33 -5.98
N PRO A 90 -13.03 -12.22 -7.00
CA PRO A 90 -11.97 -13.21 -7.15
C PRO A 90 -10.54 -12.63 -7.23
N PRO A 91 -10.22 -11.63 -8.08
CA PRO A 91 -8.87 -11.06 -8.11
C PRO A 91 -8.50 -10.31 -6.82
N LEU A 92 -9.48 -9.74 -6.11
CA LEU A 92 -9.25 -9.16 -4.79
C LEU A 92 -8.92 -10.23 -3.74
N LEU A 93 -9.64 -11.35 -3.73
CA LEU A 93 -9.32 -12.49 -2.87
C LEU A 93 -7.93 -13.05 -3.17
N LEU A 94 -7.59 -13.20 -4.45
CA LEU A 94 -6.25 -13.63 -4.86
C LEU A 94 -5.17 -12.65 -4.37
N THR A 95 -5.41 -11.34 -4.50
CA THR A 95 -4.51 -10.30 -3.95
C THR A 95 -4.37 -10.44 -2.43
N ALA A 96 -5.49 -10.65 -1.73
CA ALA A 96 -5.49 -10.83 -0.27
C ALA A 96 -4.72 -12.08 0.16
N MET A 97 -4.77 -13.16 -0.63
CA MET A 97 -4.00 -14.39 -0.38
C MET A 97 -2.52 -14.23 -0.72
N LEU A 98 -2.18 -13.52 -1.80
CA LEU A 98 -0.78 -13.29 -2.19
C LEU A 98 -0.08 -12.25 -1.31
N ALA A 99 -0.83 -11.35 -0.68
CA ALA A 99 -0.26 -10.27 0.12
C ALA A 99 0.57 -10.75 1.34
N PRO A 100 0.11 -11.70 2.18
CA PRO A 100 0.93 -12.32 3.23
C PRO A 100 2.17 -13.03 2.69
N TRP A 101 2.06 -13.74 1.57
CA TRP A 101 3.20 -14.42 0.95
C TRP A 101 4.26 -13.42 0.48
N ALA A 102 3.86 -12.39 -0.25
CA ALA A 102 4.74 -11.34 -0.72
C ALA A 102 5.40 -10.56 0.44
N ALA A 103 4.69 -10.36 1.55
CA ALA A 103 5.25 -9.83 2.78
C ALA A 103 6.31 -10.76 3.40
N GLY A 104 6.08 -12.07 3.38
CA GLY A 104 7.04 -13.08 3.82
C GLY A 104 8.33 -13.10 2.99
N ILE A 105 8.24 -12.95 1.66
CA ILE A 105 9.40 -12.81 0.77
C ILE A 105 10.23 -11.58 1.16
N ALA A 106 9.57 -10.44 1.41
CA ALA A 106 10.27 -9.22 1.83
C ALA A 106 10.99 -9.40 3.18
N VAL A 107 10.33 -10.00 4.17
CA VAL A 107 10.92 -10.28 5.49
C VAL A 107 12.11 -11.23 5.39
N THR A 108 11.99 -12.30 4.60
CA THR A 108 13.07 -13.27 4.41
C THR A 108 14.27 -12.69 3.66
N GLY A 109 14.02 -11.85 2.64
CA GLY A 109 15.07 -11.09 1.97
C GLY A 109 15.83 -10.17 2.94
N LEU A 110 15.10 -9.37 3.74
CA LEU A 110 15.70 -8.42 4.68
C LEU A 110 16.42 -9.07 5.88
N ARG A 111 16.10 -10.33 6.18
CA ARG A 111 16.75 -11.10 7.26
C ARG A 111 18.09 -11.70 6.82
N ALA A 112 18.26 -11.98 5.53
CA ALA A 112 19.45 -12.62 5.00
C ALA A 112 20.62 -11.63 4.91
N SER A 113 21.80 -12.01 5.39
CA SER A 113 23.02 -11.19 5.27
C SER A 113 23.56 -11.10 3.85
N LYS A 114 23.18 -12.06 2.99
CA LYS A 114 23.49 -12.10 1.55
C LYS A 114 22.18 -12.23 0.77
N PRO A 115 22.07 -11.63 -0.43
CA PRO A 115 20.82 -11.67 -1.20
C PRO A 115 20.49 -13.13 -1.58
N PRO A 116 19.39 -13.70 -1.06
CA PRO A 116 19.04 -15.09 -1.30
C PRO A 116 18.68 -15.35 -2.78
N GLY A 117 18.76 -16.62 -3.19
CA GLY A 117 18.28 -17.07 -4.51
C GLY A 117 16.74 -17.15 -4.57
N PHE A 118 16.19 -17.35 -5.77
CA PHE A 118 14.73 -17.41 -5.99
C PHE A 118 14.04 -18.50 -5.16
N ILE A 119 14.59 -19.72 -5.15
CA ILE A 119 13.99 -20.86 -4.41
C ILE A 119 13.97 -20.57 -2.90
N ALA A 120 15.07 -20.04 -2.37
CA ALA A 120 15.16 -19.68 -0.95
C ALA A 120 14.15 -18.58 -0.57
N LEU A 121 13.91 -17.62 -1.48
CA LEU A 121 12.89 -16.58 -1.29
C LEU A 121 11.47 -17.13 -1.32
N ILE A 122 11.15 -18.02 -2.26
CA ILE A 122 9.82 -18.64 -2.37
C ILE A 122 9.52 -19.50 -1.15
N LEU A 123 10.45 -20.39 -0.77
CA LEU A 123 10.31 -21.23 0.43
C LEU A 123 10.29 -20.40 1.71
N GLY A 124 11.10 -19.35 1.77
CA GLY A 124 11.10 -18.39 2.87
C GLY A 124 9.77 -17.65 3.02
N GLY A 125 9.19 -17.19 1.90
CA GLY A 125 7.87 -16.57 1.85
C GLY A 125 6.75 -17.51 2.32
N LEU A 126 6.80 -18.79 1.91
CA LEU A 126 5.85 -19.81 2.37
C LEU A 126 6.00 -20.11 3.87
N ARG A 127 7.22 -20.18 4.39
CA ARG A 127 7.48 -20.39 5.82
C ARG A 127 6.95 -19.25 6.69
N GLU A 128 7.08 -18.01 6.21
CA GLU A 128 6.59 -16.82 6.90
C GLU A 128 5.11 -16.52 6.61
N TYR A 129 4.44 -17.32 5.77
CA TYR A 129 3.05 -17.06 5.36
C TYR A 129 2.08 -16.99 6.54
N ALA A 130 2.09 -18.01 7.42
CA ALA A 130 1.16 -18.08 8.54
C ALA A 130 1.37 -16.95 9.59
N PRO A 131 2.61 -16.62 10.02
CA PRO A 131 2.86 -15.45 10.85
C PRO A 131 2.38 -14.14 10.22
N GLN A 132 2.63 -13.95 8.92
CA GLN A 132 2.18 -12.75 8.20
C GLN A 132 0.66 -12.70 8.08
N LEU A 133 -0.01 -13.81 7.76
CA LEU A 133 -1.46 -13.88 7.69
C LEU A 133 -2.10 -13.54 9.04
N ARG A 134 -1.57 -14.09 10.14
CA ARG A 134 -2.04 -13.75 11.50
C ARG A 134 -1.84 -12.26 11.80
N LEU A 135 -0.73 -11.66 11.35
CA LEU A 135 -0.52 -10.22 11.49
C LEU A 135 -1.55 -9.41 10.70
N TYR A 136 -1.86 -9.80 9.47
CA TYR A 136 -2.91 -9.17 8.65
C TYR A 136 -4.29 -9.26 9.31
N LEU A 137 -4.68 -10.46 9.77
CA LEU A 137 -5.96 -10.67 10.45
C LEU A 137 -6.04 -9.88 11.77
N LEU A 138 -4.96 -9.88 12.55
CA LEU A 138 -4.92 -9.13 13.81
C LEU A 138 -4.96 -7.62 13.58
N ALA A 139 -4.32 -7.13 12.51
CA ALA A 139 -4.34 -5.72 12.16
C ALA A 139 -5.63 -5.28 11.46
N LEU A 140 -6.46 -6.22 11.01
CA LEU A 140 -7.81 -5.93 10.54
C LEU A 140 -8.68 -5.41 11.69
N LEU A 141 -8.48 -5.89 12.93
CA LEU A 141 -9.23 -5.44 14.10
C LEU A 141 -9.10 -3.92 14.36
N PRO A 142 -7.89 -3.34 14.51
CA PRO A 142 -7.79 -1.89 14.68
C PRO A 142 -8.28 -1.13 13.44
N LEU A 143 -8.10 -1.67 12.23
CA LEU A 143 -8.63 -1.03 11.01
C LEU A 143 -10.17 -0.95 11.06
N LEU A 144 -10.84 -2.06 11.38
CA LEU A 144 -12.29 -2.14 11.53
C LEU A 144 -12.83 -1.21 12.61
N LEU A 145 -12.06 -0.97 13.68
CA LEU A 145 -12.43 0.00 14.72
C LEU A 145 -12.28 1.45 14.25
N THR A 146 -11.29 1.74 13.41
CA THR A 146 -11.04 3.12 12.94
C THR A 146 -12.02 3.59 11.87
N LEU A 147 -12.52 2.70 11.01
CA LEU A 147 -13.47 3.04 9.95
C LEU A 147 -14.77 3.72 10.45
N PRO A 148 -15.52 3.15 11.41
CA PRO A 148 -16.75 3.79 11.89
C PRO A 148 -16.45 5.13 12.56
N VAL A 149 -15.33 5.25 13.28
CA VAL A 149 -14.92 6.52 13.91
C VAL A 149 -14.60 7.58 12.86
N ALA A 150 -13.95 7.21 11.76
CA ALA A 150 -13.72 8.11 10.62
C ALA A 150 -15.05 8.56 9.98
N VAL A 151 -16.00 7.63 9.77
CA VAL A 151 -17.32 7.94 9.22
C VAL A 151 -18.09 8.91 10.12
N ILE A 152 -18.09 8.67 11.43
CA ILE A 152 -18.72 9.56 12.42
C ILE A 152 -18.06 10.94 12.42
N SER A 153 -16.73 11.00 12.32
CA SER A 153 -16.02 12.28 12.24
C SER A 153 -16.40 13.08 11.01
N LEU A 154 -16.58 12.42 9.86
CA LEU A 154 -17.00 13.07 8.63
C LEU A 154 -18.45 13.53 8.70
N SER A 155 -19.36 12.73 9.26
CA SER A 155 -20.77 13.11 9.41
C SER A 155 -20.94 14.30 10.37
N ILE A 156 -20.13 14.39 11.43
CA ILE A 156 -20.12 15.56 12.32
C ILE A 156 -19.68 16.82 11.56
N ALA A 157 -18.68 16.70 10.68
CA ALA A 157 -18.25 17.83 9.86
C ALA A 157 -19.33 18.27 8.88
N ASP A 158 -20.07 17.33 8.28
CA ASP A 158 -21.19 17.65 7.41
C ASP A 158 -22.32 18.36 8.18
N MET A 159 -22.68 17.89 9.37
CA MET A 159 -23.67 18.57 10.23
C MET A 159 -23.25 20.00 10.57
N LYS A 160 -21.95 20.22 10.84
CA LYS A 160 -21.41 21.56 11.12
C LYS A 160 -21.34 22.44 9.89
N ALA A 161 -21.10 21.86 8.71
CA ALA A 161 -21.13 22.56 7.44
C ALA A 161 -22.54 23.05 7.09
N THR A 162 -23.59 22.26 7.35
CA THR A 162 -24.99 22.66 7.12
C THR A 162 -25.45 23.81 8.03
N GLN A 163 -24.81 23.98 9.19
CA GLN A 163 -25.10 25.07 10.13
C GLN A 163 -24.34 26.37 9.79
N ALA A 164 -23.38 26.33 8.86
CA ALA A 164 -22.57 27.48 8.49
C ALA A 164 -23.26 28.31 7.41
N ILE A 165 -23.40 29.62 7.66
CA ILE A 165 -24.04 30.56 6.72
C ILE A 165 -23.10 30.91 5.55
N THR A 166 -21.78 30.71 5.73
CA THR A 166 -20.76 31.04 4.72
C THR A 166 -19.82 29.87 4.49
N TYR A 167 -19.46 29.62 3.23
CA TYR A 167 -18.55 28.55 2.81
C TYR A 167 -17.18 28.61 3.54
N SER A 168 -16.68 29.81 3.82
CA SER A 168 -15.42 30.03 4.57
C SER A 168 -15.46 29.49 6.00
N GLN A 169 -16.65 29.38 6.60
CA GLN A 169 -16.84 28.82 7.94
C GLN A 169 -16.99 27.30 7.92
N ALA A 170 -17.46 26.71 6.81
CA ALA A 170 -17.64 25.27 6.65
C ALA A 170 -16.34 24.55 6.22
N ALA A 171 -15.57 25.17 5.33
CA ALA A 171 -14.33 24.60 4.78
C ALA A 171 -13.34 24.03 5.83
N PRO A 172 -12.99 24.73 6.93
CA PRO A 172 -12.03 24.21 7.90
C PRO A 172 -12.50 22.93 8.60
N TRP A 173 -13.81 22.76 8.82
CA TRP A 173 -14.36 21.54 9.43
C TRP A 173 -14.19 20.31 8.54
N HIS A 174 -14.42 20.46 7.24
CA HIS A 174 -14.19 19.37 6.28
C HIS A 174 -12.70 19.01 6.20
N TYR A 175 -11.81 20.00 6.13
CA TYR A 175 -10.37 19.72 6.10
C TYR A 175 -9.88 19.06 7.39
N GLY A 176 -10.35 19.53 8.55
CA GLY A 176 -10.04 18.94 9.85
C GLY A 176 -10.50 17.49 9.96
N ALA A 177 -11.75 17.21 9.61
CA ALA A 177 -12.30 15.85 9.67
C ALA A 177 -11.65 14.89 8.66
N ARG A 178 -11.33 15.36 7.45
CA ARG A 178 -10.57 14.59 6.46
C ARG A 178 -9.16 14.28 6.96
N GLY A 179 -8.46 15.27 7.51
CA GLY A 179 -7.12 15.10 8.08
C GLY A 179 -7.11 14.12 9.25
N PHE A 180 -8.06 14.26 10.18
CA PHE A 180 -8.24 13.36 11.31
C PHE A 180 -8.54 11.93 10.86
N SER A 181 -9.50 11.76 9.95
CA SER A 181 -9.87 10.44 9.40
C SER A 181 -8.70 9.77 8.68
N ALA A 182 -7.95 10.53 7.88
CA ALA A 182 -6.76 10.04 7.20
C ALA A 182 -5.70 9.57 8.21
N LEU A 183 -5.40 10.37 9.24
CA LEU A 183 -4.45 10.01 10.28
C LEU A 183 -4.88 8.75 11.05
N LEU A 184 -6.18 8.66 11.36
CA LEU A 184 -6.77 7.55 12.09
C LEU A 184 -6.62 6.22 11.35
N VAL A 185 -6.81 6.22 10.02
CA VAL A 185 -6.66 5.02 9.17
C VAL A 185 -5.18 4.72 8.88
N LEU A 186 -4.35 5.74 8.75
CA LEU A 186 -2.93 5.62 8.45
C LEU A 186 -2.17 4.93 9.59
N LEU A 187 -2.54 5.20 10.84
CA LEU A 187 -1.91 4.60 12.03
C LEU A 187 -1.98 3.06 12.04
N PRO A 188 -3.16 2.41 11.94
CA PRO A 188 -3.26 0.96 11.79
C PRO A 188 -2.49 0.43 10.59
N LEU A 189 -2.62 1.06 9.42
CA LEU A 189 -1.95 0.60 8.19
C LEU A 189 -0.43 0.58 8.34
N ALA A 190 0.13 1.64 8.91
CA ALA A 190 1.57 1.74 9.10
C ALA A 190 2.06 0.97 10.36
N SER A 191 1.17 0.64 11.31
CA SER A 191 1.49 -0.32 12.39
C SER A 191 1.79 -1.72 11.84
N ILE A 192 1.12 -2.13 10.75
CA ILE A 192 1.39 -3.40 10.07
C ILE A 192 2.82 -3.43 9.53
N GLU A 193 3.26 -2.34 8.93
CA GLU A 193 4.62 -2.24 8.37
C GLU A 193 5.69 -2.23 9.46
N ALA A 194 5.43 -1.55 10.57
CA ALA A 194 6.28 -1.61 11.75
C ALA A 194 6.34 -3.02 12.37
N GLY A 195 5.20 -3.74 12.40
CA GLY A 195 5.14 -5.14 12.81
C GLY A 195 5.94 -6.08 11.89
N ARG A 196 5.88 -5.86 10.57
CA ARG A 196 6.72 -6.59 9.60
C ARG A 196 8.20 -6.34 9.79
N ALA A 197 8.57 -5.09 10.03
CA ALA A 197 9.94 -4.74 10.36
C ALA A 197 10.42 -5.46 11.65
N ALA A 198 9.52 -5.70 12.62
CA ALA A 198 9.83 -6.48 13.81
C ALA A 198 10.09 -7.96 13.52
N PHE A 199 9.35 -8.57 12.60
CA PHE A 199 9.65 -9.93 12.12
C PHE A 199 10.97 -10.01 11.34
N ALA A 200 11.33 -8.96 10.58
CA ALA A 200 12.62 -8.91 9.91
C ALA A 200 13.79 -8.71 10.89
N ALA A 201 13.58 -7.96 11.97
CA ALA A 201 14.60 -7.69 12.99
C ALA A 201 14.88 -8.89 13.91
N ASP A 202 13.87 -9.69 14.24
CA ASP A 202 13.96 -10.78 15.22
C ASP A 202 13.43 -12.11 14.63
N PRO A 203 14.33 -13.04 14.25
CA PRO A 203 13.93 -14.32 13.65
C PRO A 203 13.27 -15.29 14.63
N ALA A 204 13.45 -15.10 15.94
CA ALA A 204 12.82 -15.95 16.96
C ALA A 204 11.35 -15.57 17.19
N LEU A 205 10.90 -14.44 16.65
CA LEU A 205 9.57 -13.92 16.90
C LEU A 205 8.51 -14.72 16.12
N ARG A 206 7.70 -15.49 16.86
CA ARG A 206 6.59 -16.29 16.27
C ARG A 206 5.20 -15.68 16.50
N SER A 207 5.07 -14.74 17.44
CA SER A 207 3.78 -14.15 17.81
C SER A 207 3.51 -12.85 17.06
N ALA A 208 2.42 -12.81 16.29
CA ALA A 208 1.94 -11.62 15.59
C ALA A 208 1.55 -10.48 16.55
N LEU A 209 1.01 -10.82 17.73
CA LEU A 209 0.62 -9.82 18.72
C LEU A 209 1.85 -9.13 19.32
N LEU A 210 2.93 -9.87 19.58
CA LEU A 210 4.20 -9.28 20.00
C LEU A 210 4.85 -8.44 18.89
N ALA A 211 4.72 -8.84 17.63
CA ALA A 211 5.20 -8.04 16.50
C ALA A 211 4.45 -6.71 16.40
N LEU A 212 3.12 -6.77 16.50
CA LEU A 212 2.25 -5.60 16.44
C LEU A 212 2.49 -4.67 17.63
N SER A 213 2.66 -5.20 18.85
CA SER A 213 2.94 -4.40 20.04
C SER A 213 4.32 -3.72 19.97
N ARG A 214 5.33 -4.38 19.38
CA ARG A 214 6.63 -3.75 19.07
C ARG A 214 6.47 -2.64 18.02
N GLY A 215 5.63 -2.83 17.02
CA GLY A 215 5.28 -1.82 16.02
C GLY A 215 4.61 -0.59 16.64
N TRP A 216 3.57 -0.79 17.46
CA TRP A 216 2.94 0.30 18.21
C TRP A 216 3.90 1.01 19.14
N ARG A 217 4.75 0.27 19.87
CA ARG A 217 5.77 0.86 20.74
C ARG A 217 6.77 1.72 19.96
N LEU A 218 7.12 1.34 18.73
CA LEU A 218 7.95 2.17 17.86
C LEU A 218 7.24 3.47 17.48
N ILE A 219 5.97 3.39 17.09
CA ILE A 219 5.14 4.56 16.74
C ILE A 219 5.05 5.51 17.93
N TYR A 220 4.75 5.04 19.13
CA TYR A 220 4.64 5.90 20.31
C TYR A 220 5.98 6.51 20.75
N ARG A 221 7.08 5.74 20.72
CA ARG A 221 8.38 6.23 21.21
C ARG A 221 9.14 7.09 20.21
N ARG A 222 8.89 6.90 18.91
CA ARG A 222 9.63 7.54 17.82
C ARG A 222 8.69 8.03 16.72
N PHE A 223 7.56 8.61 17.11
CA PHE A 223 6.49 9.06 16.20
C PHE A 223 7.03 9.88 15.03
N PHE A 224 7.81 10.94 15.29
CA PHE A 224 8.36 11.80 14.24
C PHE A 224 9.35 11.10 13.31
N ALA A 225 10.19 10.19 13.83
CA ALA A 225 11.14 9.46 13.01
C ALA A 225 10.43 8.42 12.12
N TRP A 226 9.43 7.74 12.66
CA TRP A 226 8.56 6.83 11.92
C TRP A 226 7.77 7.58 10.84
N LEU A 227 7.14 8.71 11.21
CA LEU A 227 6.35 9.53 10.31
C LEU A 227 7.23 10.08 9.17
N GLY A 228 8.42 10.59 9.49
CA GLY A 228 9.37 11.07 8.49
C GLY A 228 9.76 9.99 7.48
N ILE A 229 10.04 8.76 7.94
CA ILE A 229 10.36 7.64 7.05
C ILE A 229 9.16 7.23 6.19
N CYS A 230 7.98 7.09 6.79
CA CYS A 230 6.77 6.71 6.08
C CYS A 230 6.38 7.77 5.04
N SER A 231 6.26 9.03 5.45
CA SER A 231 5.91 10.15 4.58
C SER A 231 6.90 10.33 3.45
N LEU A 232 8.21 10.28 3.71
CA LEU A 232 9.23 10.49 2.68
C LEU A 232 9.25 9.34 1.66
N THR A 233 9.11 8.09 2.13
CA THR A 233 9.08 6.93 1.21
C THR A 233 7.78 6.83 0.42
N TRP A 234 6.62 7.20 1.01
CA TRP A 234 5.37 7.32 0.27
C TRP A 234 5.42 8.43 -0.76
N ALA A 235 5.87 9.63 -0.36
CA ALA A 235 6.00 10.76 -1.27
C ALA A 235 6.96 10.44 -2.43
N ALA A 236 8.13 9.85 -2.14
CA ALA A 236 9.08 9.45 -3.17
C ALA A 236 8.50 8.40 -4.13
N GLY A 237 7.83 7.37 -3.60
CA GLY A 237 7.20 6.32 -4.43
C GLY A 237 6.07 6.86 -5.31
N LEU A 238 5.19 7.71 -4.75
CA LEU A 238 4.07 8.31 -5.47
C LEU A 238 4.53 9.32 -6.51
N ALA A 239 5.49 10.19 -6.16
CA ALA A 239 6.05 11.17 -7.10
C ALA A 239 6.78 10.48 -8.26
N ALA A 240 7.62 9.48 -7.98
CA ALA A 240 8.28 8.70 -9.03
C ALA A 240 7.24 8.00 -9.91
N GLY A 241 6.20 7.41 -9.31
CA GLY A 241 5.14 6.72 -10.05
C GLY A 241 4.31 7.66 -10.93
N SER A 242 3.93 8.83 -10.42
CA SER A 242 3.10 9.79 -11.17
C SER A 242 3.86 10.44 -12.32
N ILE A 243 5.13 10.80 -12.12
CA ILE A 243 6.00 11.36 -13.17
C ILE A 243 6.16 10.34 -14.31
N LEU A 244 6.45 9.09 -13.97
CA LEU A 244 6.62 8.02 -14.96
C LEU A 244 5.31 7.75 -15.72
N HIS A 245 4.19 7.66 -15.01
CA HIS A 245 2.89 7.44 -15.64
C HIS A 245 2.51 8.58 -16.58
N ALA A 246 2.66 9.84 -16.14
CA ALA A 246 2.39 11.01 -16.97
C ALA A 246 3.28 11.05 -18.22
N SER A 247 4.57 10.73 -18.07
CA SER A 247 5.52 10.65 -19.20
C SER A 247 5.10 9.59 -20.21
N GLY A 248 4.58 8.46 -19.74
CA GLY A 248 4.04 7.40 -20.59
C GLY A 248 2.82 7.85 -21.41
N GLN A 249 1.87 8.54 -20.77
CA GLN A 249 0.65 9.04 -21.43
C GLN A 249 0.97 10.09 -22.51
N LEU A 250 1.90 11.01 -22.23
CA LEU A 250 2.33 12.06 -23.16
C LEU A 250 2.98 11.52 -24.45
N SER A 251 3.49 10.28 -24.42
CA SER A 251 4.16 9.69 -25.57
C SER A 251 3.21 9.25 -26.70
N GLY A 252 1.91 9.12 -26.43
CA GLY A 252 0.94 8.56 -27.38
C GLY A 252 1.16 7.09 -27.75
N ASN A 253 2.20 6.44 -27.23
CA ASN A 253 2.54 5.05 -27.52
C ASN A 253 2.10 4.13 -26.37
N THR A 254 1.14 3.25 -26.65
CA THR A 254 0.56 2.31 -25.67
C THR A 254 1.62 1.41 -25.03
N TRP A 255 2.63 0.96 -25.78
CA TRP A 255 3.70 0.11 -25.24
C TRP A 255 4.61 0.88 -24.29
N LEU A 256 4.89 2.14 -24.59
CA LEU A 256 5.68 3.01 -23.74
C LEU A 256 4.90 3.35 -22.46
N ALA A 257 3.61 3.68 -22.58
CA ALA A 257 2.73 3.89 -21.43
C ALA A 257 2.66 2.66 -20.50
N LEU A 258 2.58 1.46 -21.09
CA LEU A 258 2.62 0.21 -20.34
C LEU A 258 3.96 0.04 -19.62
N ALA A 259 5.08 0.20 -20.33
CA ALA A 259 6.42 0.08 -19.75
C ALA A 259 6.64 1.09 -18.60
N CYS A 260 6.28 2.35 -18.79
CA CYS A 260 6.32 3.39 -17.76
C CYS A 260 5.47 3.02 -16.54
N THR A 261 4.27 2.46 -16.76
CA THR A 261 3.41 2.00 -15.67
C THR A 261 4.06 0.84 -14.90
N GLN A 262 4.71 -0.11 -15.58
CA GLN A 262 5.43 -1.19 -14.90
C GLN A 262 6.61 -0.66 -14.07
N VAL A 263 7.39 0.27 -14.61
CA VAL A 263 8.49 0.92 -13.88
C VAL A 263 7.95 1.69 -12.66
N ALA A 264 6.81 2.37 -12.79
CA ALA A 264 6.13 3.04 -11.68
C ALA A 264 5.74 2.05 -10.57
N VAL A 265 5.16 0.89 -10.93
CA VAL A 265 4.83 -0.17 -9.95
C VAL A 265 6.09 -0.69 -9.26
N THR A 266 7.18 -0.93 -10.00
CA THR A 266 8.46 -1.37 -9.42
C THR A 266 9.05 -0.31 -8.48
N ALA A 267 8.96 0.98 -8.82
CA ALA A 267 9.41 2.08 -7.96
C ALA A 267 8.64 2.14 -6.64
N ILE A 268 7.33 1.90 -6.67
CA ILE A 268 6.49 1.79 -5.46
C ILE A 268 6.88 0.56 -4.63
N GLY A 269 7.16 -0.58 -5.26
CA GLY A 269 7.68 -1.77 -4.59
C GLY A 269 9.03 -1.52 -3.90
N TRP A 270 9.92 -0.79 -4.59
CA TRP A 270 11.24 -0.41 -4.07
C TRP A 270 11.14 0.51 -2.85
N SER A 271 10.26 1.52 -2.89
CA SER A 271 10.06 2.44 -1.76
C SER A 271 9.54 1.71 -0.53
N ARG A 272 8.68 0.70 -0.72
CA ARG A 272 8.19 -0.18 0.35
C ARG A 272 9.30 -1.02 0.98
N LEU A 273 10.19 -1.62 0.18
CA LEU A 273 11.32 -2.37 0.72
C LEU A 273 12.32 -1.48 1.45
N ALA A 274 12.62 -0.30 0.90
CA ALA A 274 13.50 0.68 1.55
C ALA A 274 12.92 1.12 2.91
N ARG A 275 11.61 1.36 2.98
CA ARG A 275 10.90 1.67 4.23
C ARG A 275 11.01 0.55 5.25
N LEU A 276 10.72 -0.70 4.86
CA LEU A 276 10.82 -1.86 5.75
C LEU A 276 12.24 -2.03 6.30
N ALA A 277 13.25 -1.88 5.44
CA ALA A 277 14.66 -1.95 5.81
C ALA A 277 15.07 -0.82 6.77
N ALA A 278 14.53 0.40 6.60
CA ALA A 278 14.78 1.53 7.48
C ALA A 278 14.11 1.32 8.85
N LEU A 279 12.84 0.88 8.87
CA LEU A 279 12.09 0.60 10.10
C LEU A 279 12.74 -0.54 10.93
N GLN A 280 13.25 -1.58 10.26
CA GLN A 280 13.96 -2.69 10.91
C GLN A 280 15.16 -2.19 11.74
N ARG A 281 15.87 -1.16 11.25
CA ARG A 281 17.03 -0.56 11.92
C ARG A 281 16.66 0.38 13.06
N LEU A 282 15.47 0.98 13.02
CA LEU A 282 14.97 1.83 14.10
C LEU A 282 14.45 1.06 15.30
N LEU A 283 14.08 -0.21 15.11
CA LEU A 283 13.62 -1.06 16.19
C LEU A 283 14.75 -1.31 17.20
N PRO A 284 14.45 -1.29 18.51
CA PRO A 284 15.43 -1.71 19.51
C PRO A 284 15.83 -3.15 19.21
N LYS A 285 17.14 -3.40 19.03
CA LYS A 285 17.66 -4.78 18.99
C LYS A 285 17.23 -5.45 20.29
N SER A 286 16.54 -6.58 20.21
CA SER A 286 16.28 -7.40 21.40
C SER A 286 17.65 -7.76 21.96
N GLY A 287 17.98 -7.18 23.13
CA GLY A 287 19.14 -7.62 23.87
C GLY A 287 19.01 -9.12 24.05
N HIS A 288 20.02 -9.88 23.63
CA HIS A 288 20.22 -11.23 24.13
C HIS A 288 20.44 -11.09 25.64
N GLY A 289 19.35 -11.05 26.39
CA GLY A 289 19.33 -11.43 27.79
C GLY A 289 19.46 -12.93 27.82
N ARG A 290 20.57 -13.38 28.42
CA ARG A 290 20.79 -14.73 28.89
C ARG A 290 19.62 -15.22 29.73
#